data_AF-A0A091RL97-F1
#
_entry.id   AF-A0A091RL97-F1
#
_cell.length_a   1.000
_cell.length_b   1.000
_cell.length_c   1.000
_cell.angle_alpha   90.00
_cell.angle_beta   90.00
_cell.angle_gamma   90.00
#
_symmetry.space_group_name_H-M   'P 1'
#
loop_
_entity.id
_entity.type
_entity.pdbx_description
1 polymer ?
#
loop_
_entity_poly.entity_id
_entity_poly.type
_entity_poly.pdbx_seq_one_letter_code
_entity_poly.pdbx_strand_id
1 'polypeptide(L)' 'VVRRIFTNSRERWRQQNVNGAFAELRKLIPTHPPDKKLSKNEILRLAMKYINFLAKLLND' A
#
# COMPACT_ATOMS: atom_id res chain seq x y z
N VAL A 1 -27.62 -10.82 16.55
CA VAL A 1 -27.47 -10.45 15.11
C VAL A 1 -26.94 -9.03 14.93
N VAL A 2 -27.56 -8.00 15.53
CA VAL A 2 -27.15 -6.57 15.42
C VAL A 2 -25.67 -6.32 15.76
N ARG A 3 -25.16 -6.85 16.88
CA ARG A 3 -23.73 -6.69 17.27
C ARG A 3 -22.75 -7.26 16.24
N ARG A 4 -23.09 -8.39 15.61
CA ARG A 4 -22.27 -9.02 14.58
C ARG A 4 -22.22 -8.15 13.31
N ILE A 5 -23.37 -7.62 12.90
CA ILE A 5 -23.46 -6.71 11.75
C ILE A 5 -22.61 -5.46 11.99
N PHE A 6 -22.77 -4.81 13.14
CA PHE A 6 -21.98 -3.62 13.49
C PHE A 6 -20.46 -3.90 13.48
N THR A 7 -20.03 -5.01 14.09
CA THR A 7 -18.62 -5.38 14.13
C THR A 7 -18.05 -5.66 12.74
N ASN A 8 -18.82 -6.35 11.88
CA ASN A 8 -18.42 -6.61 10.50
C ASN A 8 -18.33 -5.33 9.67
N SER A 9 -19.26 -4.39 9.84
CA SER A 9 -19.22 -3.08 9.16
C SER A 9 -17.98 -2.29 9.59
N ARG A 10 -17.65 -2.30 10.89
CA ARG A 10 -16.45 -1.64 11.40
C ARG A 10 -15.16 -2.23 10.85
N GLU A 11 -15.02 -3.56 10.82
CA GLU A 11 -13.82 -4.19 10.26
C GLU A 11 -13.71 -3.96 8.75
N ARG A 12 -14.83 -3.96 8.02
CA ARG A 12 -14.84 -3.61 6.60
C ARG A 12 -14.34 -2.19 6.37
N TRP A 13 -14.81 -1.22 7.15
CA TRP A 13 -14.34 0.17 7.08
C TRP A 13 -12.85 0.28 7.39
N ARG A 14 -12.36 -0.43 8.41
CA ARG A 14 -10.93 -0.49 8.73
C ARG A 14 -10.10 -1.04 7.55
N GLN A 15 -10.56 -2.12 6.91
CA GLN A 15 -9.90 -2.69 5.73
C GLN A 15 -9.94 -1.77 4.51
N GLN A 16 -11.02 -1.02 4.31
CA GLN A 16 -11.12 -0.01 3.25
C GLN A 16 -10.06 1.09 3.44
N ASN A 17 -9.87 1.58 4.66
CA ASN A 17 -8.80 2.55 4.98
C ASN A 17 -7.40 1.97 4.67
N VAL A 18 -7.15 0.72 5.07
CA VAL A 18 -5.88 0.05 4.74
C VAL A 18 -5.70 -0.06 3.22
N ASN A 19 -6.72 -0.47 2.48
CA ASN A 19 -6.64 -0.57 1.02
C ASN A 19 -6.42 0.79 0.35
N GLY A 20 -7.01 1.87 0.89
CA GLY A 20 -6.76 3.24 0.46
C GLY A 20 -5.29 3.64 0.64
N ALA A 21 -4.71 3.37 1.81
CA ALA A 21 -3.28 3.63 2.05
C ALA A 21 -2.36 2.83 1.11
N PHE A 22 -2.70 1.57 0.80
CA PHE A 22 -1.98 0.78 -0.20
C PHE A 22 -2.07 1.39 -1.61
N ALA A 23 -3.21 1.98 -1.97
CA ALA A 23 -3.38 2.64 -3.26
C ALA A 23 -2.54 3.91 -3.35
N GLU A 24 -2.50 4.73 -2.30
CA GLU A 24 -1.66 5.93 -2.26
C GLU A 24 -0.17 5.58 -2.29
N LEU A 25 0.26 4.60 -1.49
CA LEU A 25 1.66 4.14 -1.52
C LEU A 25 2.07 3.62 -2.90
N ARG A 26 1.18 2.89 -3.58
CA ARG A 26 1.42 2.38 -4.93
C ARG A 26 1.67 3.50 -5.95
N LYS A 27 0.97 4.64 -5.86
CA LYS A 27 1.16 5.78 -6.79
C LYS A 27 2.57 6.38 -6.69
N LEU A 28 3.24 6.22 -5.55
CA LEU A 28 4.59 6.75 -5.29
C LEU A 28 5.70 5.78 -5.73
N ILE A 29 5.37 4.53 -6.08
CA ILE A 29 6.35 3.52 -6.46
C ILE A 29 6.52 3.54 -7.99
N PRO A 30 7.72 3.85 -8.52
CA PRO A 30 7.95 3.83 -9.96
C PRO A 30 7.91 2.39 -10.51
N THR A 31 7.15 2.17 -11.58
CA THR A 31 7.08 0.90 -12.31
C THR A 31 7.11 1.11 -13.83
N HIS A 32 7.46 0.05 -14.56
CA HIS A 32 7.30 -0.01 -16.01
C HIS A 32 6.38 -1.20 -16.38
N PRO A 33 5.24 -0.97 -17.06
CA PRO A 33 4.63 0.34 -17.30
C PRO A 33 4.16 1.01 -15.98
N PRO A 34 3.90 2.34 -15.95
CA PRO A 34 3.52 3.07 -14.73
C PRO A 34 2.23 2.56 -14.06
N ASP A 35 1.36 1.89 -14.81
CA ASP A 35 0.09 1.33 -14.36
C ASP A 35 0.16 -0.17 -14.00
N LYS A 36 1.35 -0.79 -14.06
CA LYS A 36 1.58 -2.22 -13.76
C LYS A 36 0.93 -2.62 -12.44
N LYS A 37 -0.08 -3.49 -12.45
CA LYS A 37 -0.75 -3.97 -11.23
C LYS A 37 0.25 -4.70 -10.31
N LEU A 38 0.29 -4.30 -9.04
CA LEU A 38 1.16 -4.88 -8.01
C LEU A 38 0.28 -5.48 -6.91
N SER A 39 0.70 -6.64 -6.40
CA SER A 39 0.16 -7.21 -5.17
C SER A 39 0.55 -6.37 -3.94
N LYS A 40 -0.18 -6.54 -2.82
CA LYS A 40 0.15 -5.87 -1.54
C LYS A 40 1.59 -6.14 -1.10
N ASN A 41 2.05 -7.37 -1.28
CA ASN A 41 3.41 -7.74 -0.90
C ASN A 41 4.46 -7.05 -1.78
N GLU A 42 4.25 -7.01 -3.10
CA GLU A 42 5.15 -6.31 -4.01
C GLU A 42 5.21 -4.81 -3.72
N ILE A 43 4.06 -4.17 -3.41
CA ILE A 43 4.01 -2.76 -3.00
C ILE A 43 4.94 -2.51 -1.80
N LEU A 44 4.84 -3.33 -0.75
CA LEU A 44 5.68 -3.17 0.44
C LEU A 44 7.17 -3.38 0.13
N ARG A 45 7.50 -4.42 -0.64
CA ARG A 45 8.89 -4.72 -1.01
C ARG A 45 9.51 -3.64 -1.88
N LEU A 46 8.77 -3.14 -2.87
CA LEU A 46 9.23 -2.06 -3.75
C LEU A 46 9.36 -0.73 -3.01
N ALA A 47 8.44 -0.41 -2.10
CA ALA A 47 8.55 0.78 -1.26
C ALA A 47 9.85 0.79 -0.45
N MET A 48 10.18 -0.31 0.25
CA MET A 48 11.45 -0.42 1.00
C MET A 48 12.67 -0.27 0.09
N LYS A 49 12.67 -0.95 -1.07
CA LYS A 49 13.77 -0.84 -2.05
C LYS A 49 13.92 0.58 -2.58
N TYR A 50 12.81 1.27 -2.85
CA TYR A 50 12.85 2.62 -3.41
C TYR A 50 13.32 3.65 -2.37
N ILE A 51 12.87 3.55 -1.12
CA ILE A 51 13.39 4.36 -0.02
C ILE A 51 14.92 4.18 0.11
N ASN A 52 15.40 2.93 0.11
CA ASN A 52 16.84 2.64 0.19
C ASN A 52 17.61 3.17 -1.04
N PHE A 53 17.02 3.09 -2.23
CA PHE A 53 17.60 3.64 -3.45
C PHE A 53 17.77 5.16 -3.35
N LEU A 54 16.73 5.88 -2.94
CA LEU A 54 16.78 7.33 -2.74
C LEU A 54 17.79 7.71 -1.65
N ALA A 55 17.83 6.97 -0.54
CA ALA A 55 18.81 7.20 0.52
C ALA A 55 20.24 6.99 0.03
N LYS A 56 20.50 6.00 -0.83
CA LYS A 56 21.82 5.78 -1.41
C LYS A 56 22.26 6.95 -2.30
N LEU A 57 21.37 7.47 -3.14
CA LEU A 57 21.66 8.62 -4.01
C LEU A 57 22.06 9.90 -3.26
N LEU A 58 21.68 10.05 -1.99
CA LEU A 58 22.05 11.19 -1.15
C LEU A 58 23.40 11.01 -0.43
N ASN A 59 23.89 9.78 -0.35
CA ASN A 59 25.12 9.42 0.36
C ASN A 59 26.28 9.06 -0.60
N ASP A 60 26.02 9.01 -1.90
CA ASP A 60 27.00 8.90 -2.98
C ASP A 60 27.37 10.32 -3.47
#